data_AF-A0A838FDR3-F1
#
_entry.id   AF-A0A838FDR3-F1
#
_cell.length_a   1.000
_cell.length_b   1.000
_cell.length_c   1.000
_cell.angle_alpha   90.00
_cell.angle_beta   90.00
_cell.angle_gamma   90.00
#
_symmetry.space_group_name_H-M   'P 1'
#
loop_
_entity.id
_entity.type
_entity.pdbx_description
1 polymer ?
#
loop_
_entity_poly.entity_id
_entity_poly.type
_entity_poly.pdbx_seq_one_letter_code
_entity_poly.pdbx_strand_id
1 'polypeptide(L)'
;IHVFLFTGLFILVGALRGKSLSGIASLVVFIICAASFFFYFPESTNYTVSEKVKNNYADFQMLNYYLMAPFSTHNFEQPATIQEYFRYVNNVLYQSRAAFSVMAFIGFAYMYHYLNWFSKTSIIQWHNISRTRLAAIIVIWLASIALYTYDYKTGLKWLFFLSFSHVLLEFPLNHLTFATIGKELRAIFSGQRAVIAK
;
A
#
# COMPACT_ATOMS: atom_id res chain seq x y z
N ILE A 1 0.34 2.86 0.18
CA ILE A 1 -0.22 2.27 1.43
C ILE A 1 -1.59 1.63 1.24
N HIS A 2 -2.59 2.29 0.64
CA HIS A 2 -3.95 1.69 0.48
C HIS A 2 -3.92 0.33 -0.24
N VAL A 3 -3.21 0.19 -1.37
CA VAL A 3 -3.15 -1.09 -2.11
C VAL A 3 -2.51 -2.19 -1.29
N PHE A 4 -1.52 -1.85 -0.47
CA PHE A 4 -0.88 -2.80 0.42
C PHE A 4 -1.89 -3.36 1.45
N LEU A 5 -2.65 -2.48 2.10
CA LEU A 5 -3.73 -2.86 3.02
C LEU A 5 -4.77 -3.74 2.34
N PHE A 6 -5.32 -3.30 1.21
CA PHE A 6 -6.34 -4.06 0.49
C PHE A 6 -5.81 -5.39 -0.05
N THR A 7 -4.52 -5.50 -0.36
CA THR A 7 -3.95 -6.79 -0.75
C THR A 7 -4.01 -7.80 0.40
N GLY A 8 -3.64 -7.40 1.62
CA GLY A 8 -3.82 -8.25 2.80
C GLY A 8 -5.29 -8.66 3.00
N LEU A 9 -6.22 -7.73 2.82
CA LEU A 9 -7.66 -8.01 2.94
C LEU A 9 -8.17 -8.96 1.84
N PHE A 10 -7.70 -8.83 0.60
CA PHE A 10 -8.06 -9.75 -0.48
C PHE A 10 -7.52 -11.16 -0.25
N ILE A 11 -6.27 -11.28 0.25
CA ILE A 11 -5.70 -12.58 0.65
C ILE A 11 -6.57 -13.19 1.76
N LEU A 12 -6.96 -12.40 2.77
CA LEU A 12 -7.85 -12.85 3.85
C LEU A 12 -9.21 -13.32 3.31
N VAL A 13 -9.85 -12.56 2.41
CA VAL A 13 -11.12 -12.98 1.79
C VAL A 13 -10.95 -14.30 1.03
N GLY A 14 -9.88 -14.45 0.26
CA GLY A 14 -9.58 -15.69 -0.47
C GLY A 14 -9.40 -16.88 0.48
N ALA A 15 -8.67 -16.68 1.58
CA ALA A 15 -8.45 -17.69 2.60
C ALA A 15 -9.76 -18.09 3.30
N LEU A 16 -10.61 -17.11 3.66
CA LEU A 16 -11.87 -17.33 4.36
C LEU A 16 -12.89 -18.06 3.47
N ARG A 17 -13.08 -17.61 2.22
CA ARG A 17 -14.03 -18.23 1.28
C ARG A 17 -13.57 -19.60 0.80
N GLY A 18 -12.28 -19.73 0.49
CA GLY A 18 -11.71 -20.98 -0.03
C GLY A 18 -11.42 -22.03 1.04
N LYS A 19 -11.61 -21.71 2.33
CA LYS A 19 -11.20 -22.56 3.47
C LYS A 19 -9.76 -23.07 3.31
N SER A 20 -8.90 -22.24 2.74
CA SER A 20 -7.60 -22.66 2.24
C SER A 20 -6.52 -22.42 3.29
N LEU A 21 -5.88 -23.51 3.75
CA LEU A 21 -4.71 -23.43 4.62
C LEU A 21 -3.55 -22.70 3.96
N SER A 22 -3.34 -22.90 2.66
CA SER A 22 -2.30 -22.15 1.92
C SER A 22 -2.63 -20.66 1.81
N GLY A 23 -3.92 -20.30 1.74
CA GLY A 23 -4.38 -18.91 1.80
C GLY A 23 -4.03 -18.26 3.15
N ILE A 24 -4.32 -18.94 4.26
CA ILE A 24 -3.96 -18.46 5.61
C ILE A 24 -2.44 -18.36 5.76
N ALA A 25 -1.68 -19.37 5.33
CA ALA A 25 -0.22 -19.36 5.36
C ALA A 25 0.35 -18.17 4.57
N SER A 26 -0.21 -17.87 3.38
CA SER A 26 0.21 -16.72 2.58
C SER A 26 -0.05 -15.38 3.27
N LEU A 27 -1.18 -15.25 4.00
CA LEU A 27 -1.48 -14.07 4.80
C LEU A 27 -0.48 -13.90 5.95
N VAL A 28 -0.14 -15.00 6.63
CA VAL A 28 0.86 -14.99 7.70
C VAL A 28 2.22 -14.58 7.17
N VAL A 29 2.67 -15.15 6.05
CA VAL A 29 3.93 -14.74 5.39
C VAL A 29 3.90 -13.27 5.01
N PHE A 30 2.81 -12.79 4.42
CA PHE A 30 2.64 -11.37 4.07
C PHE A 30 2.78 -10.45 5.29
N ILE A 31 2.14 -10.79 6.41
CA ILE A 31 2.22 -10.03 7.67
C ILE A 31 3.64 -10.10 8.25
N ILE A 32 4.28 -11.27 8.28
CA ILE A 32 5.64 -11.44 8.80
C ILE A 32 6.63 -10.62 7.97
N CYS A 33 6.53 -10.65 6.64
CA CYS A 33 7.39 -9.84 5.76
C CYS A 33 7.20 -8.34 6.00
N ALA A 34 5.98 -7.89 6.27
CA ALA A 34 5.71 -6.49 6.59
C ALA A 34 6.23 -6.11 7.99
N ALA A 35 6.07 -7.01 8.95
CA ALA A 35 6.42 -6.78 10.35
C ALA A 35 7.92 -6.95 10.62
N SER A 36 8.64 -7.72 9.80
CA SER A 36 10.09 -7.97 9.97
C SER A 36 10.89 -6.66 9.99
N PHE A 37 10.45 -5.65 9.24
CA PHE A 37 11.04 -4.31 9.23
C PHE A 37 10.93 -3.59 10.57
N PHE A 38 10.16 -4.06 11.56
CA PHE A 38 10.09 -3.45 12.89
C PHE A 38 10.90 -4.24 13.93
N PHE A 39 11.16 -5.53 13.67
CA PHE A 39 11.89 -6.40 14.60
C PHE A 39 13.38 -6.55 14.25
N TYR A 40 13.73 -6.60 12.96
CA TYR A 40 15.10 -6.82 12.51
C TYR A 40 15.78 -5.51 12.11
N PHE A 41 16.72 -5.04 12.93
CA PHE A 41 17.58 -3.90 12.61
C PHE A 41 19.04 -4.24 12.84
N PRO A 42 19.95 -3.81 11.96
CA PRO A 42 21.36 -3.79 12.27
C PRO A 42 21.60 -2.81 13.42
N GLU A 43 22.06 -3.30 14.56
CA GLU A 43 22.63 -2.46 15.62
C GLU A 43 23.96 -1.90 15.09
N SER A 44 23.92 -0.72 14.49
CA SER A 44 25.15 0.01 14.18
C SER A 44 25.19 1.24 15.06
N THR A 45 26.04 1.18 16.08
CA THR A 45 26.18 2.16 17.15
C THR A 45 26.76 3.50 16.69
N ASN A 46 27.10 3.68 15.40
CA ASN A 46 27.60 4.93 14.83
C ASN A 46 27.25 5.08 13.33
N TYR A 47 26.01 4.82 12.93
CA TYR A 47 25.61 5.04 11.53
C TYR A 47 25.30 6.51 11.26
N THR A 48 26.20 7.18 10.53
CA THR A 48 25.89 8.49 9.93
C THR A 48 25.17 8.27 8.60
N VAL A 49 23.94 8.76 8.49
CA VAL A 49 23.14 8.65 7.26
C VAL A 49 23.84 9.33 6.10
N SER A 50 24.15 8.57 5.04
CA SER A 50 24.78 9.12 3.84
C SER A 50 23.85 10.09 3.11
N GLU A 51 24.44 11.03 2.36
CA GLU A 51 23.67 12.00 1.58
C GLU A 51 22.73 11.33 0.56
N LYS A 52 23.15 10.19 0.00
CA LYS A 52 22.32 9.37 -0.89
C LYS A 52 21.03 8.90 -0.21
N VAL A 53 21.11 8.48 1.05
CA VAL A 53 19.92 8.02 1.79
C VAL A 53 18.99 9.19 2.08
N LYS A 54 19.52 10.35 2.47
CA LYS A 54 18.72 11.56 2.68
C LYS A 54 17.98 11.99 1.42
N ASN A 55 18.66 11.98 0.28
CA ASN A 55 18.07 12.30 -1.03
C ASN A 55 16.97 11.30 -1.40
N ASN A 56 17.21 10.00 -1.22
CA ASN A 56 16.19 8.98 -1.48
C ASN A 56 14.97 9.09 -0.57
N TYR A 57 15.16 9.55 0.66
CA TYR A 57 14.07 9.68 1.64
C TYR A 57 13.20 10.91 1.38
N ALA A 58 13.74 11.94 0.69
CA ALA A 58 13.12 13.25 0.50
C ALA A 58 11.63 13.20 0.12
N ASP A 59 11.29 12.40 -0.90
CA ASP A 59 9.92 12.31 -1.41
C ASP A 59 8.93 11.65 -0.43
N PHE A 60 9.45 10.88 0.54
CA PHE A 60 8.65 10.10 1.49
C PHE A 60 8.77 10.57 2.94
N GLN A 61 9.55 11.64 3.22
CA GLN A 61 9.73 12.18 4.57
C GLN A 61 8.39 12.55 5.21
N MET A 62 7.51 13.21 4.46
CA MET A 62 6.17 13.60 4.89
C MET A 62 5.29 12.39 5.22
N LEU A 63 5.33 11.34 4.40
CA LEU A 63 4.60 10.12 4.67
C LEU A 63 5.13 9.43 5.93
N ASN A 64 6.44 9.38 6.11
CA ASN A 64 7.06 8.83 7.31
C ASN A 64 6.64 9.62 8.55
N TYR A 65 6.66 10.95 8.48
CA TYR A 65 6.18 11.83 9.54
C TYR A 65 4.75 11.48 9.97
N TYR A 66 3.81 11.38 9.03
CA TYR A 66 2.42 11.04 9.35
C TYR A 66 2.24 9.62 9.89
N LEU A 67 3.03 8.65 9.39
CA LEU A 67 2.99 7.27 9.91
C LEU A 67 3.66 7.13 11.28
N MET A 68 4.62 7.99 11.58
CA MET A 68 5.26 8.08 12.90
C MET A 68 4.44 8.89 13.90
N ALA A 69 3.48 9.71 13.43
CA ALA A 69 2.66 10.57 14.27
C ALA A 69 2.01 9.85 15.47
N PRO A 70 1.43 8.62 15.33
CA PRO A 70 0.87 7.88 16.46
C PRO A 70 1.88 7.40 17.50
N PHE A 71 3.15 7.32 17.12
CA PHE A 71 4.24 6.85 17.98
C PHE A 71 5.07 8.00 18.55
N SER A 72 4.96 9.18 17.94
CA SER A 72 5.40 10.44 18.52
C SER A 72 4.32 10.97 19.47
N THR A 73 4.70 11.64 20.54
CA THR A 73 3.77 12.31 21.48
C THR A 73 3.02 13.51 20.85
N HIS A 74 2.89 13.55 19.53
CA HIS A 74 2.20 14.62 18.81
C HIS A 74 0.69 14.53 18.98
N ASN A 75 0.08 15.68 19.26
CA ASN A 75 -1.35 15.79 19.38
C ASN A 75 -1.97 15.92 17.99
N PHE A 76 -2.81 14.94 17.61
CA PHE A 76 -3.50 14.90 16.32
C PHE A 76 -4.48 16.06 16.08
N GLU A 77 -4.87 16.78 17.13
CA GLU A 77 -5.77 17.93 17.05
C GLU A 77 -5.06 19.21 16.56
N GLN A 78 -3.72 19.24 16.59
CA GLN A 78 -2.92 20.38 16.14
C GLN A 78 -2.21 20.00 14.84
N PRO A 79 -2.45 20.70 13.72
CA PRO A 79 -1.69 20.48 12.50
C PRO A 79 -0.22 20.79 12.78
N ALA A 80 0.64 19.83 12.43
CA ALA A 80 2.08 19.97 12.55
C ALA A 80 2.56 21.28 11.93
N THR A 81 3.21 22.12 12.74
CA THR A 81 3.86 23.33 12.22
C THR A 81 5.03 22.94 11.31
N ILE A 82 5.38 23.80 10.35
CA ILE A 82 6.53 23.60 9.46
C ILE A 82 7.81 23.37 10.29
N GLN A 83 7.93 24.05 11.43
CA GLN A 83 9.03 23.92 12.37
C GLN A 83 9.09 22.52 13.02
N GLU A 84 7.95 21.94 13.38
CA GLU A 84 7.88 20.57 13.91
C GLU A 84 8.26 19.53 12.87
N TYR A 85 7.80 19.71 11.63
CA TYR A 85 8.21 18.87 10.51
C TYR A 85 9.74 18.89 10.32
N PHE A 86 10.36 20.07 10.26
CA PHE A 86 11.82 20.17 10.14
C PHE A 86 12.56 19.58 11.35
N ARG A 87 12.02 19.76 12.56
CA ARG A 87 12.58 19.14 13.77
C ARG A 87 12.53 17.61 13.67
N TYR A 88 11.41 17.06 13.23
CA TYR A 88 11.27 15.63 13.01
C TYR A 88 12.28 15.12 11.98
N VAL A 89 12.39 15.77 10.81
CA VAL A 89 13.32 15.34 9.75
C VAL A 89 14.76 15.32 10.26
N ASN A 90 15.20 16.38 10.94
CA ASN A 90 16.61 16.49 11.37
C ASN A 90 16.94 15.62 12.60
N ASN A 91 16.00 15.49 13.54
CA ASN A 91 16.30 14.90 14.85
C ASN A 91 15.70 13.50 15.05
N VAL A 92 14.71 13.10 14.25
CA VAL A 92 14.02 11.82 14.41
C VAL A 92 14.21 10.94 13.19
N LEU A 93 13.89 11.42 11.98
CA LEU A 93 13.85 10.60 10.78
C LEU A 93 15.17 9.85 10.52
N TYR A 94 16.30 10.54 10.71
CA TYR A 94 17.64 10.03 10.42
C TYR A 94 18.36 9.43 11.63
N GLN A 95 17.74 9.46 12.80
CA GLN A 95 18.39 9.04 14.06
C GLN A 95 17.59 7.94 14.77
N SER A 96 16.29 7.83 14.51
CA SER A 96 15.41 6.88 15.15
C SER A 96 15.33 5.57 14.37
N ARG A 97 15.57 4.46 15.07
CA ARG A 97 15.32 3.10 14.57
C ARG A 97 13.91 2.95 14.02
N ALA A 98 12.91 3.46 14.74
CA ALA A 98 11.51 3.36 14.35
C ALA A 98 11.22 4.13 13.04
N ALA A 99 11.82 5.30 12.85
CA ALA A 99 11.64 6.07 11.62
C ALA A 99 12.28 5.37 10.42
N PHE A 100 13.43 4.72 10.60
CA PHE A 100 14.00 3.85 9.57
C PHE A 100 13.13 2.62 9.29
N SER A 101 12.49 2.02 10.29
CA SER A 101 11.50 0.95 10.10
C SER A 101 10.34 1.37 9.24
N VAL A 102 9.77 2.53 9.55
CA VAL A 102 8.67 3.09 8.78
C VAL A 102 9.12 3.37 7.35
N MET A 103 10.34 3.90 7.13
CA MET A 103 10.81 4.13 5.76
C MET A 103 11.05 2.84 4.98
N ALA A 104 11.63 1.82 5.62
CA ALA A 104 11.82 0.51 5.00
C ALA A 104 10.46 -0.14 4.65
N PHE A 105 9.49 -0.04 5.56
CA PHE A 105 8.12 -0.48 5.33
C PHE A 105 7.44 0.28 4.18
N ILE A 106 7.59 1.61 4.10
CA ILE A 106 7.11 2.42 2.96
C ILE A 106 7.72 1.88 1.66
N GLY A 107 9.05 1.73 1.61
CA GLY A 107 9.75 1.20 0.44
C GLY A 107 9.22 -0.18 0.03
N PHE A 108 9.06 -1.09 0.99
CA PHE A 108 8.46 -2.41 0.76
C PHE A 108 7.03 -2.33 0.24
N ALA A 109 6.17 -1.51 0.85
CA ALA A 109 4.77 -1.37 0.45
C ALA A 109 4.63 -0.82 -0.98
N TYR A 110 5.48 0.13 -1.37
CA TYR A 110 5.51 0.67 -2.74
C TYR A 110 6.09 -0.32 -3.74
N MET A 111 7.18 -1.01 -3.40
CA MET A 111 7.72 -2.09 -4.24
C MET A 111 6.67 -3.19 -4.45
N TYR A 112 6.05 -3.64 -3.38
CA TYR A 112 4.98 -4.65 -3.45
C TYR A 112 3.80 -4.15 -4.28
N HIS A 113 3.40 -2.87 -4.16
CA HIS A 113 2.34 -2.29 -4.98
C HIS A 113 2.60 -2.49 -6.49
N TYR A 114 3.81 -2.20 -6.97
CA TYR A 114 4.18 -2.43 -8.37
C TYR A 114 4.23 -3.92 -8.73
N LEU A 115 4.75 -4.76 -7.83
CA LEU A 115 4.83 -6.20 -8.07
C LEU A 115 3.46 -6.91 -8.03
N ASN A 116 2.49 -6.34 -7.33
CA ASN A 116 1.14 -6.89 -7.17
C ASN A 116 0.40 -7.03 -8.49
N TRP A 117 0.77 -6.24 -9.49
CA TRP A 117 0.26 -6.40 -10.85
C TRP A 117 0.67 -7.76 -11.45
N PHE A 118 1.93 -8.18 -11.24
CA PHE A 118 2.45 -9.45 -11.76
C PHE A 118 1.85 -10.67 -11.05
N SER A 119 1.53 -10.55 -9.76
CA SER A 119 0.91 -11.65 -9.00
C SER A 119 -0.57 -11.86 -9.31
N LYS A 120 -1.22 -10.93 -10.03
CA LYS A 120 -2.67 -10.91 -10.29
C LYS A 120 -3.05 -11.05 -11.76
N THR A 121 -2.14 -11.47 -12.63
CA THR A 121 -2.39 -11.53 -14.09
C THR A 121 -3.60 -12.39 -14.45
N SER A 122 -3.79 -13.53 -13.77
CA SER A 122 -4.96 -14.41 -13.95
C SER A 122 -6.23 -13.92 -13.24
N ILE A 123 -6.13 -13.01 -12.28
CA ILE A 123 -7.31 -12.41 -11.64
C ILE A 123 -7.81 -11.22 -12.47
N ILE A 124 -6.89 -10.39 -12.98
CA ILE A 124 -7.20 -9.23 -13.83
C ILE A 124 -7.58 -9.66 -15.26
N GLN A 125 -7.15 -10.86 -15.67
CA GLN A 125 -7.52 -11.49 -16.94
C GLN A 125 -7.04 -10.70 -18.17
N TRP A 126 -5.79 -10.22 -18.14
CA TRP A 126 -5.18 -9.50 -19.27
C TRP A 126 -5.22 -10.27 -20.59
N HIS A 127 -5.12 -11.60 -20.50
CA HIS A 127 -5.21 -12.50 -21.66
C HIS A 127 -6.63 -12.63 -22.24
N ASN A 128 -7.67 -12.13 -21.55
CA ASN A 128 -9.08 -12.25 -21.92
C ASN A 128 -9.77 -10.88 -22.03
N ILE A 129 -9.02 -9.86 -22.46
CA ILE A 129 -9.55 -8.52 -22.69
C ILE A 129 -10.22 -8.40 -24.07
N SER A 130 -11.37 -7.74 -24.15
CA SER A 130 -12.01 -7.47 -25.45
C SER A 130 -11.18 -6.50 -26.29
N ARG A 131 -11.24 -6.65 -27.62
CA ARG A 131 -10.50 -5.77 -28.55
C ARG A 131 -10.86 -4.29 -28.37
N THR A 132 -12.13 -3.98 -28.08
CA THR A 132 -12.60 -2.62 -27.81
C THR A 132 -11.95 -2.03 -26.57
N ARG A 133 -11.83 -2.79 -25.47
CA ARG A 133 -11.19 -2.31 -24.25
C ARG A 133 -9.70 -2.14 -24.44
N LEU A 134 -9.05 -3.08 -25.14
CA LEU A 134 -7.63 -2.96 -25.49
C LEU A 134 -7.36 -1.70 -26.32
N ALA A 135 -8.19 -1.43 -27.33
CA ALA A 135 -8.10 -0.21 -28.13
C ALA A 135 -8.26 1.05 -27.29
N ALA A 136 -9.25 1.09 -26.38
CA ALA A 136 -9.43 2.21 -25.46
C ALA A 136 -8.20 2.44 -24.56
N ILE A 137 -7.59 1.38 -24.03
CA ILE A 137 -6.36 1.47 -23.22
C ILE A 137 -5.21 2.07 -24.04
N ILE A 138 -5.01 1.59 -25.27
CA ILE A 138 -3.96 2.11 -26.16
C ILE A 138 -4.19 3.59 -26.49
N VAL A 139 -5.44 3.99 -26.77
CA VAL A 139 -5.79 5.39 -27.04
C VAL A 139 -5.53 6.27 -25.82
N ILE A 140 -5.97 5.86 -24.62
CA ILE A 140 -5.71 6.59 -23.38
C ILE A 140 -4.21 6.71 -23.11
N TRP A 141 -3.45 5.64 -23.36
CA TRP A 141 -2.00 5.63 -23.19
C TRP A 141 -1.30 6.59 -24.16
N LEU A 142 -1.63 6.54 -25.46
CA LEU A 142 -1.09 7.47 -26.47
C LEU A 142 -1.48 8.93 -26.17
N ALA A 143 -2.73 9.17 -25.76
CA ALA A 143 -3.16 10.50 -25.35
C ALA A 143 -2.37 11.00 -24.14
N SER A 144 -2.07 10.12 -23.18
CA SER A 144 -1.25 10.47 -22.01
C SER A 144 0.17 10.88 -22.42
N ILE A 145 0.79 10.17 -23.36
CA ILE A 145 2.10 10.54 -23.92
C ILE A 145 2.02 11.88 -24.64
N ALA A 146 1.03 12.08 -25.49
CA ALA A 146 0.85 13.32 -26.24
C ALA A 146 0.65 14.54 -25.33
N LEU A 147 -0.07 14.39 -24.21
CA LEU A 147 -0.23 15.46 -23.23
C LEU A 147 1.10 15.80 -22.53
N TYR A 148 1.93 14.79 -22.21
CA TYR A 148 3.25 15.03 -21.65
C TYR A 148 4.22 15.70 -22.62
N THR A 149 4.16 15.36 -23.91
CA THR A 149 5.00 15.99 -24.93
C THR A 149 4.53 17.42 -25.25
N TYR A 150 3.23 17.70 -25.11
CA TYR A 150 2.67 19.04 -25.28
C TYR A 150 2.99 19.98 -24.11
N ASP A 151 2.67 19.56 -22.87
CA ASP A 151 2.95 20.31 -21.65
C ASP A 151 3.08 19.37 -20.45
N TYR A 152 4.25 19.39 -19.80
CA TYR A 152 4.53 18.54 -18.65
C TYR A 152 3.50 18.72 -17.52
N LYS A 153 3.07 19.95 -17.24
CA LYS A 153 2.12 20.24 -16.15
C LYS A 153 0.75 19.64 -16.45
N THR A 154 0.31 19.71 -17.69
CA THR A 154 -0.96 19.14 -18.15
C THR A 154 -0.91 17.61 -18.16
N GLY A 155 0.16 17.02 -18.71
CA GLY A 155 0.39 15.57 -18.66
C GLY A 155 0.39 15.02 -17.22
N LEU A 156 1.05 15.72 -16.30
CA LEU A 156 1.08 15.35 -14.88
C LEU A 156 -0.31 15.39 -14.23
N LYS A 157 -1.09 16.45 -14.46
CA LYS A 157 -2.47 16.54 -13.96
C LYS A 157 -3.37 15.43 -14.51
N TRP A 158 -3.24 15.14 -15.80
CA TRP A 158 -4.01 14.09 -16.46
C TRP A 158 -3.67 12.71 -15.90
N LEU A 159 -2.40 12.37 -15.78
CA LEU A 159 -1.99 11.07 -15.23
C LEU A 159 -2.33 10.96 -13.74
N PHE A 160 -2.23 12.06 -12.98
CA PHE A 160 -2.71 12.12 -11.60
C PHE A 160 -4.22 11.87 -11.52
N PHE A 161 -5.01 12.46 -12.41
CA PHE A 161 -6.46 12.22 -12.48
C PHE A 161 -6.78 10.75 -12.78
N LEU A 162 -6.14 10.13 -13.78
CA LEU A 162 -6.31 8.71 -14.08
C LEU A 162 -5.88 7.80 -12.91
N SER A 163 -4.76 8.14 -12.28
CA SER A 163 -4.25 7.45 -11.09
C SER A 163 -5.23 7.58 -9.91
N PHE A 164 -5.77 8.75 -9.64
CA PHE A 164 -6.75 8.89 -8.57
C PHE A 164 -8.07 8.19 -8.91
N SER A 165 -8.50 8.25 -10.17
CA SER A 165 -9.77 7.65 -10.62
C SER A 165 -9.81 6.14 -10.42
N HIS A 166 -8.73 5.40 -10.70
CA HIS A 166 -8.76 3.95 -10.47
C HIS A 166 -8.92 3.62 -8.97
N VAL A 167 -8.28 4.39 -8.08
CA VAL A 167 -8.43 4.23 -6.62
C VAL A 167 -9.89 4.45 -6.21
N LEU A 168 -10.55 5.48 -6.75
CA LEU A 168 -11.96 5.74 -6.48
C LEU A 168 -12.87 4.61 -7.00
N LEU A 169 -12.59 4.12 -8.20
CA LEU A 169 -13.37 3.05 -8.82
C LEU A 169 -13.21 1.70 -8.10
N GLU A 170 -12.14 1.53 -7.33
CA GLU A 170 -11.95 0.36 -6.45
C GLU A 170 -12.82 0.41 -5.19
N PHE A 171 -13.39 1.55 -4.80
CA PHE A 171 -14.14 1.66 -3.54
C PHE A 171 -15.32 0.69 -3.39
N PRO A 172 -16.16 0.44 -4.40
CA PRO A 172 -17.23 -0.56 -4.28
C PRO A 172 -16.69 -1.97 -3.96
N LEU A 173 -15.57 -2.36 -4.59
CA LEU A 173 -14.90 -3.63 -4.33
C LEU A 173 -14.30 -3.68 -2.93
N ASN A 174 -13.70 -2.58 -2.49
CA ASN A 174 -13.15 -2.42 -1.15
C ASN A 174 -14.23 -2.53 -0.08
N HIS A 175 -15.40 -1.92 -0.29
CA HIS A 175 -16.55 -2.05 0.60
C HIS A 175 -17.07 -3.49 0.66
N LEU A 176 -17.23 -4.14 -0.49
CA LEU A 176 -17.66 -5.55 -0.58
C LEU A 176 -16.69 -6.49 0.15
N THR A 177 -15.40 -6.16 0.14
CA THR A 177 -14.35 -6.91 0.84
C THR A 177 -14.57 -6.87 2.35
N PHE A 178 -14.78 -5.69 2.94
CA PHE A 178 -15.10 -5.57 4.36
C PHE A 178 -16.41 -6.29 4.72
N ALA A 179 -17.47 -6.11 3.94
CA ALA A 179 -18.74 -6.78 4.16
C ALA A 179 -18.59 -8.31 4.13
N THR A 180 -17.80 -8.83 3.19
CA THR A 180 -17.50 -10.26 3.08
C THR A 180 -16.74 -10.78 4.29
N ILE A 181 -15.69 -10.08 4.73
CA ILE A 181 -14.92 -10.46 5.93
C ILE A 181 -15.86 -10.53 7.14
N GLY A 182 -16.69 -9.50 7.35
CA GLY A 182 -17.65 -9.46 8.45
C GLY A 182 -18.65 -10.62 8.42
N LYS A 183 -19.19 -10.94 7.22
CA LYS A 183 -20.09 -12.09 7.04
C LYS A 183 -19.41 -13.41 7.37
N GLU A 184 -18.21 -13.64 6.86
CA GLU A 184 -17.45 -14.87 7.09
C GLU A 184 -17.12 -15.03 8.57
N LEU A 185 -16.57 -13.99 9.22
CA LEU A 185 -16.26 -14.00 10.65
C LEU A 185 -17.50 -14.28 11.49
N ARG A 186 -18.63 -13.62 11.21
CA ARG A 186 -19.90 -13.89 11.90
C ARG A 186 -20.31 -15.36 11.78
N ALA A 187 -20.18 -15.96 10.60
CA ALA A 187 -20.50 -17.38 10.39
C ALA A 187 -19.58 -18.32 11.18
N ILE A 188 -18.29 -17.95 11.40
CA ILE A 188 -17.39 -18.69 12.28
C ILE A 188 -17.89 -18.62 13.73
N PHE A 189 -18.16 -17.42 14.23
CA PHE A 189 -18.51 -17.20 15.65
C PHE A 189 -19.91 -17.69 16.02
N SER A 190 -20.86 -17.69 15.08
CA SER A 190 -22.23 -18.18 15.29
C SER A 190 -22.37 -19.69 15.20
N GLY A 191 -21.28 -20.43 14.91
CA GLY A 191 -21.32 -21.89 14.73
C GLY A 191 -22.06 -22.36 13.46
N GLN A 192 -22.67 -21.45 12.69
CA GLN A 192 -23.33 -21.77 11.42
C GLN A 192 -22.38 -22.40 10.40
N ARG A 193 -21.07 -22.16 10.53
CA ARG A 193 -20.03 -22.76 9.69
C ARG A 193 -19.90 -24.28 9.82
N ALA A 194 -20.26 -24.85 10.97
CA ALA A 194 -20.22 -26.31 11.19
C ALA A 194 -21.41 -27.04 10.58
N VAL A 195 -22.53 -26.34 10.32
CA VAL A 195 -23.79 -26.92 9.82
C VAL A 195 -23.75 -27.21 8.32
N ILE A 196 -22.94 -26.48 7.54
CA ILE A 196 -22.86 -26.62 6.07
C ILE A 196 -21.76 -27.63 5.65
N ALA A 197 -20.92 -28.07 6.60
CA ALA A 197 -19.82 -29.02 6.33
C ALA A 197 -20.15 -30.47 6.72
N LYS A 198 -21.38 -30.74 7.15
CA LYS A 198 -21.95 -32.08 7.32
C LYS A 198 -22.89 -32.37 6.15
#